data_AF-A0A5C8S1R0-F1
#
_entry.id   AF-A0A5C8S1R0-F1
#
_cell.length_a   1.000
_cell.length_b   1.000
_cell.length_c   1.000
_cell.angle_alpha   90.00
_cell.angle_beta   90.00
_cell.angle_gamma   90.00
#
_symmetry.space_group_name_H-M   'P 1'
#
loop_
_entity.id
_entity.type
_entity.pdbx_description
1 polymer ?
#
loop_
_entity_poly.entity_id
_entity_poly.type
_entity_poly.pdbx_seq_one_letter_code
_entity_poly.pdbx_strand_id
1 'polypeptide(L)'
;MRKMLVEIGVVDERPDLRDHELLFPADESTEAFLAKAANCLSLKATQAYLGITRTHVVSFLAHGLIRPFQRPTPDISSFSFERGHIEELRQAILSKANYCERSNQESSWIDVMQASRRANCSLAEVMQLILDGRLLDVRRPPGEGGLLVVEVDPVEVKNLVRRDALPGLTKSCLERRLGISDKTGTKFLATGVLPTVDARHPVKRQLIKVVPYDAFGAFEREYILLTALARQLCIAPRKLRLGIQRTNIAPKFTLKENGSDVYKRSDIERLRGIEINF
;
A
#
# COMPACT_ATOMS: atom_id res chain seq x y z
N MET A 1 36.79 -8.93 -0.93
CA MET A 1 37.17 -9.49 -2.25
C MET A 1 37.00 -11.00 -2.28
N ARG A 2 37.60 -11.77 -1.35
CA ARG A 2 37.43 -13.24 -1.24
C ARG A 2 35.97 -13.73 -1.37
N LYS A 3 35.04 -13.19 -0.57
CA LYS A 3 33.61 -13.58 -0.63
C LYS A 3 32.98 -13.40 -2.02
N MET A 4 33.40 -12.37 -2.76
CA MET A 4 32.88 -12.10 -4.11
C MET A 4 33.45 -13.08 -5.13
N LEU A 5 34.73 -13.45 -4.99
CA LEU A 5 35.41 -14.42 -5.86
C LEU A 5 34.91 -15.85 -5.66
N VAL A 6 34.56 -16.22 -4.42
CA VAL A 6 33.89 -17.49 -4.10
C VAL A 6 32.47 -17.51 -4.67
N GLU A 7 31.75 -16.39 -4.61
CA GLU A 7 30.38 -16.28 -5.12
C GLU A 7 30.28 -16.49 -6.63
N ILE A 8 31.24 -15.98 -7.40
CA ILE A 8 31.28 -16.16 -8.86
C ILE A 8 31.91 -17.51 -9.29
N GLY A 9 32.31 -18.36 -8.33
CA GLY A 9 32.91 -19.67 -8.59
C GLY A 9 34.33 -19.63 -9.14
N VAL A 10 35.01 -18.47 -9.04
CA VAL A 10 36.40 -18.31 -9.49
C VAL A 10 37.38 -18.93 -8.50
N VAL A 11 37.00 -19.05 -7.22
CA VAL A 11 37.80 -19.72 -6.20
C VAL A 11 36.92 -20.55 -5.28
N ASP A 12 37.40 -21.72 -4.88
CA ASP A 12 36.75 -22.52 -3.84
C ASP A 12 36.86 -21.88 -2.46
N GLU A 13 35.88 -22.12 -1.59
CA GLU A 13 35.91 -21.63 -0.22
C GLU A 13 37.01 -22.35 0.57
N ARG A 14 38.14 -21.65 0.78
CA ARG A 14 39.33 -22.13 1.49
C ARG A 14 39.51 -21.35 2.81
N PRO A 15 38.84 -21.78 3.90
CA PRO A 15 38.90 -21.09 5.20
C PRO A 15 40.29 -21.17 5.86
N ASP A 16 41.16 -22.06 5.36
CA ASP A 16 42.53 -22.31 5.79
C ASP A 16 43.54 -21.25 5.34
N LEU A 17 43.23 -20.49 4.28
CA LEU A 17 44.15 -19.50 3.70
C LEU A 17 43.81 -18.08 4.17
N ARG A 18 44.79 -17.16 4.16
CA ARG A 18 44.53 -15.71 4.29
C ARG A 18 44.15 -15.09 2.95
N ASP A 19 43.49 -13.94 2.98
CA ASP A 19 42.98 -13.28 1.76
C ASP A 19 44.09 -12.98 0.72
N HIS A 20 45.32 -12.69 1.14
CA HIS A 20 46.46 -12.41 0.26
C HIS A 20 47.17 -13.67 -0.26
N GLU A 21 46.83 -14.85 0.28
CA GLU A 21 47.37 -16.15 -0.14
C GLU A 21 46.43 -16.86 -1.12
N LEU A 22 45.25 -16.29 -1.36
CA LEU A 22 44.23 -16.83 -2.25
C LEU A 22 44.58 -16.48 -3.71
N LEU A 23 45.10 -17.46 -4.45
CA LEU A 23 45.36 -17.33 -5.89
C LEU A 23 44.10 -17.66 -6.69
N PHE A 24 43.87 -16.95 -7.79
CA PHE A 24 42.75 -17.15 -8.69
C PHE A 24 43.19 -16.97 -10.15
N PRO A 25 42.50 -17.61 -11.12
CA PRO A 25 42.83 -17.45 -12.53
C PRO A 25 42.67 -16.00 -12.98
N ALA A 26 43.67 -15.46 -13.67
CA ALA A 26 43.65 -14.15 -14.31
C ALA A 26 43.16 -14.30 -15.75
N ASP A 27 41.96 -14.86 -15.93
CA ASP A 27 41.30 -14.91 -17.22
C ASP A 27 40.51 -13.62 -17.48
N GLU A 28 40.17 -13.37 -18.75
CA GLU A 28 39.49 -12.14 -19.18
C GLU A 28 38.16 -11.90 -18.42
N SER A 29 37.48 -12.98 -18.02
CA SER A 29 36.24 -12.90 -17.25
C SER A 29 36.46 -12.43 -15.81
N THR A 30 37.52 -12.91 -15.14
CA THR A 30 37.89 -12.48 -13.80
C THR A 30 38.44 -11.06 -13.79
N GLU A 31 39.24 -10.68 -14.79
CA GLU A 31 39.71 -9.30 -14.94
C GLU A 31 38.56 -8.31 -15.14
N ALA A 32 37.59 -8.63 -16.01
CA ALA A 32 36.41 -7.81 -16.22
C ALA A 32 35.55 -7.68 -14.94
N PHE A 33 35.41 -8.78 -14.18
CA PHE A 33 34.70 -8.75 -12.90
C PHE A 33 35.43 -7.89 -11.85
N LEU A 34 36.75 -8.02 -11.74
CA LEU A 34 37.57 -7.22 -10.82
C LEU A 34 37.52 -5.74 -11.17
N ALA A 35 37.53 -5.40 -12.46
CA ALA A 35 37.35 -4.02 -12.93
C ALA A 35 35.98 -3.45 -12.51
N LYS A 36 34.91 -4.24 -12.58
CA LYS A 36 33.58 -3.85 -12.08
C LYS A 36 33.54 -3.73 -10.56
N ALA A 37 34.14 -4.69 -9.84
CA ALA A 37 34.21 -4.69 -8.39
C ALA A 37 35.00 -3.47 -7.85
N ALA A 38 36.10 -3.11 -8.51
CA ALA A 38 36.89 -1.92 -8.19
C ALA A 38 36.11 -0.61 -8.41
N ASN A 39 35.21 -0.59 -9.40
CA ASN A 39 34.35 0.55 -9.71
C ASN A 39 33.03 0.57 -8.91
N CYS A 40 32.85 -0.30 -7.92
CA CYS A 40 31.66 -0.27 -7.08
C CYS A 40 31.67 0.90 -6.08
N LEU A 41 30.49 1.45 -5.83
CA LEU A 41 30.23 2.43 -4.80
C LEU A 41 29.81 1.74 -3.50
N SER A 42 30.34 2.20 -2.38
CA SER A 42 29.80 1.85 -1.06
C SER A 42 28.41 2.45 -0.86
N LEU A 43 27.70 2.00 0.16
CA LEU A 43 26.43 2.60 0.58
C LEU A 43 26.54 4.12 0.77
N LYS A 44 27.55 4.60 1.51
CA LYS A 44 27.74 6.05 1.77
C LYS A 44 28.01 6.83 0.48
N ALA A 45 28.82 6.27 -0.41
CA ALA A 45 29.10 6.89 -1.71
C ALA A 45 27.84 6.95 -2.58
N THR A 46 27.04 5.89 -2.58
CA THR A 46 25.75 5.83 -3.31
C THR A 46 24.75 6.86 -2.78
N GLN A 47 24.66 7.00 -1.45
CA GLN A 47 23.84 8.03 -0.81
C GLN A 47 24.23 9.44 -1.22
N ALA A 48 25.53 9.75 -1.16
CA ALA A 48 26.06 11.05 -1.56
C ALA A 48 25.81 11.30 -3.06
N TYR A 49 26.03 10.29 -3.90
CA TYR A 49 25.89 10.41 -5.34
C TYR A 49 24.45 10.64 -5.80
N LEU A 50 23.48 9.94 -5.21
CA LEU A 50 22.07 10.12 -5.54
C LEU A 50 21.42 11.27 -4.75
N GLY A 51 22.09 11.77 -3.70
CA GLY A 51 21.55 12.77 -2.78
C GLY A 51 20.44 12.21 -1.89
N ILE A 52 20.52 10.95 -1.45
CA ILE A 52 19.46 10.25 -0.72
C ILE A 52 19.93 9.67 0.62
N THR A 53 18.99 9.46 1.54
CA THR A 53 19.24 8.82 2.84
C THR A 53 19.31 7.30 2.75
N ARG A 54 19.85 6.64 3.79
CA ARG A 54 19.91 5.17 3.90
C ARG A 54 18.53 4.53 3.77
N THR A 55 17.50 5.16 4.33
CA THR A 55 16.11 4.69 4.24
C THR A 55 15.62 4.65 2.79
N HIS A 56 16.03 5.61 1.96
CA HIS A 56 15.69 5.61 0.54
C HIS A 56 16.42 4.51 -0.22
N VAL A 57 17.69 4.24 0.10
CA VAL A 57 18.42 3.09 -0.48
C VAL A 57 17.71 1.77 -0.18
N VAL A 58 17.28 1.56 1.08
CA VAL A 58 16.49 0.37 1.46
C VAL A 58 15.20 0.28 0.64
N SER A 59 14.50 1.41 0.47
CA SER A 59 13.31 1.47 -0.38
C SER A 59 13.62 1.15 -1.85
N PHE A 60 14.72 1.65 -2.41
CA PHE A 60 15.09 1.41 -3.80
C PHE A 60 15.45 -0.06 -4.04
N LEU A 61 16.13 -0.70 -3.08
CA LEU A 61 16.37 -2.14 -3.09
C LEU A 61 15.07 -2.95 -3.06
N ALA A 62 14.14 -2.61 -2.16
CA ALA A 62 12.87 -3.31 -2.03
C ALA A 62 12.00 -3.20 -3.30
N HIS A 63 12.14 -2.11 -4.06
CA HIS A 63 11.47 -1.88 -5.34
C HIS A 63 12.30 -2.33 -6.56
N GLY A 64 13.51 -2.86 -6.35
CA GLY A 64 14.38 -3.36 -7.41
C GLY A 64 15.01 -2.29 -8.31
N LEU A 65 14.95 -1.01 -7.93
CA LEU A 65 15.55 0.12 -8.66
C LEU A 65 17.07 0.11 -8.63
N ILE A 66 17.64 -0.41 -7.53
CA ILE A 66 19.07 -0.66 -7.39
C ILE A 66 19.25 -2.10 -6.92
N ARG A 67 20.40 -2.68 -7.22
CA ARG A 67 20.75 -4.03 -6.81
C ARG A 67 22.18 -4.03 -6.26
N PRO A 68 22.45 -4.75 -5.17
CA PRO A 68 23.82 -4.91 -4.71
C PRO A 68 24.58 -5.73 -5.75
N PHE A 69 25.85 -5.40 -5.94
CA PHE A 69 26.76 -6.13 -6.82
C PHE A 69 27.11 -7.51 -6.25
N GLN A 70 27.01 -7.67 -4.93
CA GLN A 70 27.23 -8.92 -4.20
C GLN A 70 25.91 -9.50 -3.71
N ARG A 71 25.90 -10.78 -3.31
CA ARG A 71 24.75 -11.36 -2.62
C ARG A 71 24.32 -10.51 -1.43
N PRO A 72 23.01 -10.23 -1.27
CA PRO A 72 22.52 -9.48 -0.12
C PRO A 72 22.89 -10.16 1.20
N THR A 73 23.62 -9.46 2.05
CA THR A 73 23.84 -9.81 3.46
C THR A 73 22.77 -9.18 4.36
N PRO A 74 22.56 -9.68 5.60
CA PRO A 74 21.62 -9.07 6.54
C PRO A 74 21.95 -7.60 6.86
N ASP A 75 23.23 -7.26 6.85
CA ASP A 75 23.67 -5.87 6.95
C ASP A 75 23.82 -5.24 5.57
N ILE A 76 23.04 -4.18 5.32
CA ILE A 76 23.11 -3.35 4.11
C ILE A 76 24.34 -2.44 4.11
N SER A 77 25.01 -2.21 5.25
CA SER A 77 26.20 -1.35 5.31
C SER A 77 27.37 -1.88 4.50
N SER A 78 27.46 -3.20 4.34
CA SER A 78 28.45 -3.88 3.51
C SER A 78 28.10 -3.95 2.03
N PHE A 79 26.93 -3.44 1.62
CA PHE A 79 26.53 -3.50 0.21
C PHE A 79 27.39 -2.57 -0.62
N SER A 80 27.76 -3.09 -1.79
CA SER A 80 28.45 -2.36 -2.83
C SER A 80 27.55 -2.35 -4.07
N PHE A 81 27.52 -1.23 -4.79
CA PHE A 81 26.65 -1.02 -5.95
C PHE A 81 27.53 -0.69 -7.15
N GLU A 82 27.28 -1.30 -8.30
CA GLU A 82 28.01 -0.97 -9.52
C GLU A 82 27.77 0.51 -9.88
N ARG A 83 28.85 1.30 -10.01
CA ARG A 83 28.74 2.74 -10.30
C ARG A 83 27.98 3.00 -11.59
N GLY A 84 28.22 2.20 -12.63
CA GLY A 84 27.54 2.33 -13.93
C GLY A 84 26.02 2.26 -13.77
N HIS A 85 25.52 1.25 -13.08
CA HIS A 85 24.08 1.09 -12.83
C HIS A 85 23.49 2.25 -12.01
N ILE A 86 24.20 2.76 -11.01
CA ILE A 86 23.75 3.92 -10.22
C ILE A 86 23.68 5.19 -11.07
N GLU A 87 24.66 5.39 -11.97
CA GLU A 87 24.67 6.55 -12.85
C GLU A 87 23.64 6.44 -13.97
N GLU A 88 23.44 5.24 -14.54
CA GLU A 88 22.34 4.96 -15.47
C GLU A 88 20.98 5.27 -14.85
N LEU A 89 20.73 4.82 -13.62
CA LEU A 89 19.49 5.14 -12.90
C LEU A 89 19.31 6.65 -12.74
N ARG A 90 20.37 7.35 -12.33
CA ARG A 90 20.34 8.81 -12.14
C ARG A 90 20.05 9.52 -13.47
N GLN A 91 20.75 9.17 -14.53
CA GLN A 91 20.56 9.74 -15.87
C GLN A 91 19.17 9.42 -16.42
N ALA A 92 18.67 8.20 -16.23
CA ALA A 92 17.34 7.80 -16.68
C ALA A 92 16.23 8.64 -16.02
N ILE A 93 16.35 8.95 -14.72
CA ILE A 93 15.40 9.82 -14.02
C ILE A 93 15.55 11.27 -14.48
N LEU A 94 16.78 11.79 -14.51
CA LEU A 94 17.03 13.20 -14.81
C LEU A 94 16.75 13.56 -16.28
N SER A 95 16.93 12.64 -17.21
CA SER A 95 16.60 12.83 -18.64
C SER A 95 15.10 12.92 -18.90
N LYS A 96 14.26 12.35 -18.01
CA LYS A 96 12.80 12.49 -18.05
C LYS A 96 12.33 13.82 -17.45
N ALA A 97 13.21 14.55 -16.75
CA ALA A 97 12.88 15.80 -16.10
C ALA A 97 13.27 17.01 -16.97
N ASN A 98 12.26 17.76 -17.40
CA ASN A 98 12.41 18.99 -18.17
C ASN A 98 13.01 20.09 -17.29
N TYR A 99 14.00 20.81 -17.83
CA TYR A 99 14.51 22.00 -17.16
C TYR A 99 13.44 23.08 -17.14
N CYS A 100 13.14 23.60 -15.95
CA CYS A 100 12.20 24.70 -15.77
C CYS A 100 12.77 25.64 -14.71
N GLU A 101 12.89 26.92 -15.05
CA GLU A 101 13.14 27.94 -14.03
C GLU A 101 11.95 27.96 -13.07
N ARG A 102 12.20 28.07 -11.77
CA ARG A 102 11.14 28.18 -10.77
C ARG A 102 10.31 29.42 -11.07
N SER A 103 9.17 29.22 -11.71
CA SER A 103 8.16 30.25 -11.89
C SER A 103 7.46 30.49 -10.56
N ASN A 104 7.38 31.75 -10.14
CA ASN A 104 6.58 32.18 -8.98
C ASN A 104 5.06 32.07 -9.22
N GLN A 105 4.61 31.63 -10.40
CA GLN A 105 3.19 31.44 -10.69
C GLN A 105 2.71 30.06 -10.29
N GLU A 106 2.07 30.00 -9.10
CA GLU A 106 1.00 29.10 -8.61
C GLU A 106 0.89 27.67 -9.15
N SER A 107 1.97 27.08 -9.62
CA SER A 107 1.95 25.74 -10.15
C SER A 107 2.31 24.80 -9.00
N SER A 108 1.37 23.96 -8.60
CA SER A 108 1.39 23.05 -7.44
C SER A 108 2.47 21.97 -7.45
N TRP A 109 3.55 22.15 -8.22
CA TRP A 109 4.71 21.29 -8.30
C TRP A 109 5.48 21.34 -7.00
N ILE A 110 5.79 20.17 -6.47
CA ILE A 110 6.59 20.02 -5.27
C ILE A 110 7.65 18.96 -5.49
N ASP A 111 8.70 18.98 -4.68
CA ASP A 111 9.74 17.98 -4.77
C ASP A 111 9.18 16.56 -4.57
N VAL A 112 9.81 15.58 -5.22
CA VAL A 112 9.42 14.16 -5.18
C VAL A 112 9.26 13.60 -3.76
N MET A 113 9.97 14.16 -2.78
CA MET A 113 9.90 13.72 -1.39
C MET A 113 8.61 14.26 -0.71
N GLN A 114 8.27 15.52 -0.91
CA GLN A 114 6.99 16.07 -0.48
C GLN A 114 5.81 15.41 -1.23
N ALA A 115 5.98 15.14 -2.52
CA ALA A 115 4.98 14.42 -3.32
C ALA A 115 4.73 13.02 -2.76
N SER A 116 5.79 12.28 -2.42
CA SER A 116 5.65 10.94 -1.84
C SER A 116 4.90 10.98 -0.50
N ARG A 117 5.19 11.97 0.36
CA ARG A 117 4.47 12.18 1.63
C ARG A 117 2.99 12.49 1.41
N ARG A 118 2.65 13.39 0.47
CA ARG A 118 1.25 13.77 0.18
C ARG A 118 0.44 12.65 -0.48
N ALA A 119 1.09 11.85 -1.32
CA ALA A 119 0.52 10.68 -1.96
C ALA A 119 0.55 9.43 -1.07
N ASN A 120 1.21 9.51 0.09
CA ASN A 120 1.36 8.43 1.06
C ASN A 120 2.04 7.19 0.47
N CYS A 121 3.05 7.41 -0.38
CA CYS A 121 3.82 6.39 -1.10
C CYS A 121 5.33 6.54 -0.81
N SER A 122 6.12 5.53 -1.20
CA SER A 122 7.58 5.58 -1.06
C SER A 122 8.21 6.46 -2.15
N LEU A 123 9.40 7.01 -1.87
CA LEU A 123 10.16 7.73 -2.89
C LEU A 123 10.47 6.82 -4.10
N ALA A 124 10.72 5.53 -3.86
CA ALA A 124 10.95 4.56 -4.93
C ALA A 124 9.73 4.40 -5.85
N GLU A 125 8.51 4.41 -5.31
CA GLU A 125 7.28 4.36 -6.12
C GLU A 125 7.17 5.60 -7.03
N VAL A 126 7.52 6.79 -6.53
CA VAL A 126 7.53 8.01 -7.35
C VAL A 126 8.60 7.93 -8.45
N MET A 127 9.82 7.48 -8.11
CA MET A 127 10.89 7.30 -9.09
C MET A 127 10.52 6.28 -10.17
N GLN A 128 9.83 5.20 -9.78
CA GLN A 128 9.34 4.20 -10.72
C GLN A 128 8.29 4.80 -11.67
N LEU A 129 7.38 5.64 -11.18
CA LEU A 129 6.44 6.36 -12.06
C LEU A 129 7.14 7.26 -13.09
N ILE A 130 8.25 7.89 -12.70
CA ILE A 130 9.07 8.72 -13.61
C ILE A 130 9.75 7.83 -14.66
N LEU A 131 10.39 6.74 -14.23
CA LEU A 131 11.08 5.80 -15.11
C LEU A 131 10.12 5.14 -16.12
N ASP A 132 8.94 4.76 -15.65
CA ASP A 132 7.88 4.17 -16.47
C ASP A 132 7.22 5.19 -17.41
N GLY A 133 7.54 6.48 -17.29
CA GLY A 133 6.95 7.56 -18.10
C GLY A 133 5.45 7.74 -17.86
N ARG A 134 4.98 7.46 -16.64
CA ARG A 134 3.56 7.51 -16.28
C ARG A 134 3.09 8.88 -15.79
N LEU A 135 4.01 9.79 -15.52
CA LEU A 135 3.73 11.18 -15.16
C LEU A 135 3.71 12.04 -16.42
N LEU A 136 2.75 12.95 -16.52
CA LEU A 136 2.55 13.84 -17.67
C LEU A 136 3.70 14.85 -17.81
N ASP A 137 4.15 15.42 -16.69
CA ASP A 137 5.26 16.37 -16.68
C ASP A 137 6.11 16.14 -15.43
N VAL A 138 7.42 16.25 -15.60
CA VAL A 138 8.42 16.07 -14.56
C VAL A 138 9.42 17.19 -14.76
N ARG A 139 9.68 17.95 -13.69
CA ARG A 139 10.49 19.17 -13.77
C ARG A 139 11.73 19.05 -12.92
N ARG A 140 12.75 19.83 -13.28
CA ARG A 140 13.89 20.08 -12.42
C ARG A 140 14.37 21.53 -12.56
N PRO A 141 14.80 22.15 -11.45
CA PRO A 141 15.45 23.45 -11.51
C PRO A 141 16.79 23.36 -12.25
N PRO A 142 17.27 24.46 -12.86
CA PRO A 142 18.61 24.52 -13.45
C PRO A 142 19.70 24.34 -12.37
N GLY A 143 20.78 23.65 -12.73
CA GLY A 143 21.95 23.38 -11.86
C GLY A 143 22.20 21.89 -11.57
N GLU A 144 23.25 21.61 -10.81
CA GLU A 144 23.54 20.27 -10.31
C GLU A 144 22.70 19.98 -9.05
N GLY A 145 21.77 19.05 -9.16
CA GLY A 145 20.96 18.57 -8.04
C GLY A 145 20.91 17.05 -8.00
N GLY A 146 20.74 16.49 -6.79
CA GLY A 146 20.46 15.06 -6.60
C GLY A 146 19.02 14.70 -7.01
N LEU A 147 18.64 13.44 -6.87
CA LEU A 147 17.30 12.97 -7.30
C LEU A 147 16.15 13.68 -6.57
N LEU A 148 16.40 14.24 -5.39
CA LEU A 148 15.39 14.90 -4.57
C LEU A 148 14.94 16.27 -5.10
N VAL A 149 15.69 16.91 -6.02
CA VAL A 149 15.29 18.22 -6.56
C VAL A 149 14.26 18.11 -7.69
N VAL A 150 13.95 16.89 -8.13
CA VAL A 150 12.93 16.64 -9.15
C VAL A 150 11.57 17.05 -8.58
N GLU A 151 10.79 17.78 -9.35
CA GLU A 151 9.49 18.31 -8.99
C GLU A 151 8.39 17.64 -9.84
N VAL A 152 7.30 17.27 -9.18
CA VAL A 152 6.16 16.53 -9.77
C VAL A 152 4.83 17.06 -9.22
N ASP A 153 3.72 16.77 -9.91
CA ASP A 153 2.38 17.11 -9.42
C ASP A 153 1.94 16.09 -8.34
N PRO A 154 1.75 16.50 -7.08
CA PRO A 154 1.33 15.60 -6.01
C PRO A 154 -0.06 14.99 -6.22
N VAL A 155 -0.96 15.66 -6.96
CA VAL A 155 -2.31 15.15 -7.24
C VAL A 155 -2.23 14.01 -8.25
N GLU A 156 -1.45 14.20 -9.31
CA GLU A 156 -1.19 13.17 -10.31
C GLU A 156 -0.55 11.93 -9.67
N VAL A 157 0.54 12.11 -8.91
CA VAL A 157 1.22 11.01 -8.20
C VAL A 157 0.22 10.25 -7.33
N LYS A 158 -0.60 10.96 -6.54
CA LYS A 158 -1.60 10.34 -5.65
C LYS A 158 -2.64 9.50 -6.41
N ASN A 159 -3.04 9.93 -7.60
CA ASN A 159 -3.97 9.19 -8.44
C ASN A 159 -3.32 7.93 -9.04
N LEU A 160 -2.07 8.03 -9.49
CA LEU A 160 -1.35 6.90 -10.11
C LEU A 160 -0.91 5.83 -9.11
N VAL A 161 -0.61 6.21 -7.87
CA VAL A 161 -0.24 5.25 -6.81
C VAL A 161 -1.47 4.68 -6.09
N ARG A 162 -2.68 5.15 -6.39
CA ARG A 162 -3.91 4.69 -5.76
C ARG A 162 -4.06 3.18 -6.01
N ARG A 163 -4.27 2.42 -4.93
CA ARG A 163 -4.53 0.98 -5.05
C ARG A 163 -5.96 0.71 -5.48
N ASP A 164 -6.20 -0.54 -5.89
CA ASP A 164 -7.51 -1.04 -6.29
C ASP A 164 -8.60 -0.69 -5.29
N ALA A 165 -9.84 -0.60 -5.80
CA ALA A 165 -11.00 -0.42 -4.96
C ALA A 165 -11.05 -1.51 -3.87
N LEU A 166 -11.59 -1.15 -2.70
CA LEU A 166 -11.75 -2.12 -1.63
C LEU A 166 -12.67 -3.26 -2.13
N PRO A 167 -12.39 -4.52 -1.78
CA PRO A 167 -13.24 -5.65 -2.14
C PRO A 167 -14.55 -5.69 -1.32
N GLY A 168 -14.83 -4.65 -0.53
CA GLY A 168 -15.92 -4.63 0.41
C GLY A 168 -16.18 -3.26 1.04
N LEU A 169 -17.23 -3.21 1.86
CA LEU A 169 -17.64 -2.04 2.62
C LEU A 169 -16.76 -1.83 3.85
N THR A 170 -16.34 -0.59 4.07
CA THR A 170 -15.80 -0.17 5.37
C THR A 170 -16.91 -0.16 6.43
N LYS A 171 -16.55 -0.25 7.71
CA LYS A 171 -17.48 -0.11 8.85
C LYS A 171 -18.39 1.12 8.70
N SER A 172 -17.83 2.29 8.37
CA SER A 172 -18.61 3.52 8.18
C SER A 172 -19.61 3.43 7.01
N CYS A 173 -19.25 2.77 5.90
CA CYS A 173 -20.19 2.57 4.80
C CYS A 173 -21.29 1.56 5.16
N LEU A 174 -20.93 0.48 5.87
CA LEU A 174 -21.86 -0.50 6.41
C LEU A 174 -22.89 0.17 7.33
N GLU A 175 -22.44 1.01 8.27
CA GLU A 175 -23.27 1.74 9.21
C GLU A 175 -24.27 2.66 8.54
N ARG A 176 -23.80 3.43 7.55
CA ARG A 176 -24.65 4.30 6.75
C ARG A 176 -25.73 3.51 6.02
N ARG A 177 -25.36 2.36 5.45
CA ARG A 177 -26.25 1.54 4.64
C ARG A 177 -27.28 0.77 5.47
N LEU A 178 -26.90 0.31 6.66
CA LEU A 178 -27.81 -0.31 7.63
C LEU A 178 -28.56 0.71 8.49
N GLY A 179 -28.17 1.98 8.47
CA GLY A 179 -28.75 3.05 9.29
C GLY A 179 -28.52 2.85 10.79
N ILE A 180 -27.32 2.36 11.17
CA ILE A 180 -26.97 2.04 12.56
C ILE A 180 -25.85 2.96 13.08
N SER A 181 -25.77 3.10 14.41
CA SER A 181 -24.72 3.89 15.07
C SER A 181 -23.36 3.21 15.04
N ASP A 182 -22.28 3.97 15.24
CA ASP A 182 -20.90 3.44 15.31
C ASP A 182 -20.73 2.33 16.38
N LYS A 183 -21.37 2.52 17.54
CA LYS A 183 -21.38 1.53 18.62
C LYS A 183 -22.09 0.24 18.18
N THR A 184 -23.23 0.37 17.51
CA THR A 184 -23.99 -0.78 16.99
C THR A 184 -23.24 -1.49 15.86
N GLY A 185 -22.60 -0.75 14.96
CA GLY A 185 -21.79 -1.30 13.87
C GLY A 185 -20.59 -2.09 14.39
N THR A 186 -19.90 -1.58 15.42
CA THR A 186 -18.82 -2.30 16.11
C THR A 186 -19.29 -3.62 16.69
N LYS A 187 -20.41 -3.60 17.44
CA LYS A 187 -20.99 -4.82 18.02
C LYS A 187 -21.46 -5.79 16.95
N PHE A 188 -22.04 -5.29 15.86
CA PHE A 188 -22.51 -6.10 14.74
C PHE A 188 -21.37 -6.82 14.01
N LEU A 189 -20.23 -6.17 13.80
CA LEU A 189 -19.06 -6.85 13.25
C LEU A 189 -18.46 -7.86 14.25
N ALA A 190 -18.54 -7.56 15.55
CA ALA A 190 -18.05 -8.46 16.60
C ALA A 190 -18.89 -9.75 16.75
N THR A 191 -20.15 -9.78 16.30
CA THR A 191 -20.94 -11.01 16.33
C THR A 191 -20.52 -12.03 15.28
N GLY A 192 -19.71 -11.63 14.28
CA GLY A 192 -19.29 -12.50 13.19
C GLY A 192 -20.40 -12.88 12.19
N VAL A 193 -21.57 -12.22 12.26
CA VAL A 193 -22.68 -12.48 11.33
C VAL A 193 -22.30 -12.14 9.89
N LEU A 194 -21.48 -11.12 9.69
CA LEU A 194 -20.86 -10.81 8.41
C LEU A 194 -19.37 -11.16 8.45
N PRO A 195 -18.84 -11.86 7.44
CA PRO A 195 -17.41 -12.09 7.35
C PRO A 195 -16.68 -10.75 7.17
N THR A 196 -15.48 -10.67 7.73
CA THR A 196 -14.57 -9.55 7.52
C THR A 196 -13.27 -10.04 6.93
N VAL A 197 -12.72 -9.29 5.99
CA VAL A 197 -11.42 -9.55 5.37
C VAL A 197 -10.53 -8.34 5.55
N ASP A 198 -9.23 -8.57 5.70
CA ASP A 198 -8.25 -7.49 5.74
C ASP A 198 -7.97 -7.00 4.33
N ALA A 199 -8.10 -5.68 4.13
CA ALA A 199 -7.82 -5.01 2.86
C ALA A 199 -6.98 -3.76 3.12
N ARG A 200 -6.12 -3.36 2.17
CA ARG A 200 -5.40 -2.09 2.27
C ARG A 200 -6.26 -0.95 1.76
N HIS A 201 -6.39 0.12 2.54
CA HIS A 201 -7.12 1.30 2.14
C HIS A 201 -6.52 1.89 0.85
N PRO A 202 -7.32 2.17 -0.21
CA PRO A 202 -6.80 2.56 -1.53
C PRO A 202 -5.95 3.84 -1.51
N VAL A 203 -6.38 4.80 -0.70
CA VAL A 203 -5.69 6.09 -0.49
C VAL A 203 -4.70 6.03 0.67
N LYS A 204 -5.15 5.64 1.87
CA LYS A 204 -4.33 5.70 3.08
C LYS A 204 -3.35 4.53 3.24
N ARG A 205 -3.43 3.49 2.42
CA ARG A 205 -2.60 2.26 2.39
C ARG A 205 -2.53 1.44 3.68
N GLN A 206 -3.11 1.92 4.78
CA GLN A 206 -3.28 1.21 6.04
C GLN A 206 -4.20 -0.01 5.89
N LEU A 207 -3.88 -1.08 6.61
CA LEU A 207 -4.69 -2.29 6.67
C LEU A 207 -5.98 -1.97 7.42
N ILE A 208 -7.12 -2.28 6.81
CA ILE A 208 -8.45 -2.07 7.36
C ILE A 208 -9.29 -3.32 7.18
N LYS A 209 -10.23 -3.54 8.10
CA LYS A 209 -11.23 -4.59 7.95
C LYS A 209 -12.38 -4.10 7.08
N VAL A 210 -12.74 -4.88 6.08
CA VAL A 210 -13.89 -4.63 5.21
C VAL A 210 -14.83 -5.83 5.20
N VAL A 211 -16.11 -5.57 4.98
CA VAL A 211 -17.12 -6.59 4.75
C VAL A 211 -17.25 -6.81 3.24
N PRO A 212 -16.98 -8.00 2.71
CA PRO A 212 -17.08 -8.28 1.27
C PRO A 212 -18.46 -7.88 0.68
N TYR A 213 -18.45 -7.31 -0.52
CA TYR A 213 -19.68 -6.80 -1.16
C TYR A 213 -20.72 -7.89 -1.43
N ASP A 214 -20.26 -9.07 -1.84
CA ASP A 214 -21.06 -10.26 -2.09
C ASP A 214 -21.75 -10.76 -0.80
N ALA A 215 -20.98 -10.87 0.29
CA ALA A 215 -21.50 -11.28 1.60
C ALA A 215 -22.52 -10.26 2.12
N PHE A 216 -22.23 -8.96 1.98
CA PHE A 216 -23.17 -7.92 2.37
C PHE A 216 -24.44 -7.92 1.49
N GLY A 217 -24.31 -8.11 0.18
CA GLY A 217 -25.46 -8.20 -0.72
C GLY A 217 -26.34 -9.42 -0.45
N ALA A 218 -25.74 -10.57 -0.10
CA ALA A 218 -26.48 -11.73 0.38
C ALA A 218 -27.24 -11.41 1.68
N PHE A 219 -26.60 -10.71 2.61
CA PHE A 219 -27.23 -10.29 3.86
C PHE A 219 -28.39 -9.30 3.63
N GLU A 220 -28.22 -8.28 2.79
CA GLU A 220 -29.30 -7.31 2.49
C GLU A 220 -30.53 -7.98 1.87
N ARG A 221 -30.33 -9.05 1.09
CA ARG A 221 -31.41 -9.83 0.45
C ARG A 221 -32.14 -10.76 1.41
N GLU A 222 -31.42 -11.39 2.34
CA GLU A 222 -32.02 -12.38 3.24
C GLU A 222 -32.53 -11.74 4.54
N TYR A 223 -31.87 -10.68 5.02
CA TYR A 223 -32.09 -10.13 6.35
C TYR A 223 -32.49 -8.65 6.33
N ILE A 224 -33.17 -8.24 7.40
CA ILE A 224 -33.48 -6.85 7.69
C ILE A 224 -33.32 -6.58 9.18
N LEU A 225 -32.75 -5.42 9.50
CA LEU A 225 -32.67 -4.95 10.89
C LEU A 225 -34.02 -4.37 11.32
N LEU A 226 -34.41 -4.61 12.56
CA LEU A 226 -35.62 -4.06 13.18
C LEU A 226 -35.70 -2.54 13.04
N THR A 227 -34.58 -1.85 13.27
CA THR A 227 -34.49 -0.39 13.15
C THR A 227 -34.68 0.09 11.72
N ALA A 228 -34.16 -0.64 10.73
CA ALA A 228 -34.36 -0.33 9.33
C ALA A 228 -35.82 -0.56 8.92
N LEU A 229 -36.42 -1.67 9.35
CA LEU A 229 -37.82 -1.99 9.13
C LEU A 229 -38.76 -0.96 9.79
N ALA A 230 -38.49 -0.59 11.05
CA ALA A 230 -39.23 0.42 11.78
C ALA A 230 -39.22 1.77 11.06
N ARG A 231 -38.07 2.15 10.50
CA ARG A 231 -37.94 3.38 9.70
C ARG A 231 -38.73 3.31 8.40
N GLN A 232 -38.72 2.17 7.71
CA GLN A 232 -39.51 1.96 6.50
C GLN A 232 -41.02 2.03 6.75
N LEU A 233 -41.48 1.59 7.92
CA LEU A 233 -42.89 1.61 8.30
C LEU A 233 -43.30 2.91 9.02
N CYS A 234 -42.36 3.82 9.29
CA CYS A 234 -42.59 5.02 10.11
C CYS A 234 -43.12 4.72 11.53
N ILE A 235 -42.65 3.62 12.15
CA ILE A 235 -43.08 3.17 13.47
C ILE A 235 -41.91 3.26 14.45
N ALA A 236 -42.20 3.60 15.71
CA ALA A 236 -41.19 3.56 16.76
C ALA A 236 -40.63 2.13 16.91
N PRO A 237 -39.29 1.91 16.88
CA PRO A 237 -38.70 0.56 16.93
C PRO A 237 -39.17 -0.28 18.12
N ARG A 238 -39.42 0.35 19.28
CA ARG A 238 -39.96 -0.33 20.47
C ARG A 238 -41.37 -0.86 20.26
N LYS A 239 -42.25 -0.08 19.60
CA LYS A 239 -43.61 -0.53 19.24
C LYS A 239 -43.57 -1.69 18.25
N LEU A 240 -42.74 -1.57 17.20
CA LEU A 240 -42.58 -2.64 16.22
C LEU A 240 -42.05 -3.93 16.87
N ARG A 241 -41.08 -3.84 17.78
CA ARG A 241 -40.59 -5.01 18.54
C ARG A 241 -41.71 -5.70 19.31
N LEU A 242 -42.53 -4.94 20.05
CA LEU A 242 -43.65 -5.49 20.81
C LEU A 242 -44.70 -6.13 19.90
N GLY A 243 -44.97 -5.52 18.73
CA GLY A 243 -45.86 -6.08 17.71
C GLY A 243 -45.35 -7.42 17.18
N ILE A 244 -44.06 -7.51 16.82
CA ILE A 244 -43.46 -8.76 16.34
C ILE A 244 -43.40 -9.80 17.46
N GLN A 245 -43.13 -9.43 18.72
CA GLN A 245 -43.13 -10.36 19.86
C GLN A 245 -44.49 -10.99 20.17
N ARG A 246 -45.59 -10.35 19.75
CA ARG A 246 -46.95 -10.94 19.81
C ARG A 246 -47.20 -11.98 18.73
N THR A 247 -46.26 -12.15 17.81
CA THR A 247 -46.26 -13.15 16.75
C THR A 247 -45.22 -14.23 17.06
N ASN A 248 -45.33 -15.41 16.45
CA ASN A 248 -44.34 -16.50 16.64
C ASN A 248 -43.02 -16.30 15.85
N ILE A 249 -42.69 -15.06 15.47
CA ILE A 249 -41.46 -14.75 14.71
C ILE A 249 -40.37 -14.30 15.67
N ALA A 250 -39.36 -15.15 15.82
CA ALA A 250 -38.17 -14.84 16.59
C ALA A 250 -37.10 -14.16 15.71
N PRO A 251 -36.31 -13.23 16.27
CA PRO A 251 -35.16 -12.68 15.57
C PRO A 251 -34.13 -13.79 15.32
N LYS A 252 -33.52 -13.78 14.13
CA LYS A 252 -32.43 -14.70 13.82
C LYS A 252 -31.17 -14.36 14.61
N PHE A 253 -30.92 -13.07 14.82
CA PHE A 253 -29.80 -12.57 15.60
C PHE A 253 -30.24 -11.41 16.49
N THR A 254 -29.84 -11.45 17.75
CA THR A 254 -30.04 -10.35 18.69
C THR A 254 -28.69 -9.71 19.00
N LEU A 255 -28.52 -8.45 18.63
CA LEU A 255 -27.34 -7.68 18.98
C LEU A 255 -27.46 -7.26 20.46
N LYS A 256 -26.75 -7.97 21.35
CA LYS A 256 -26.79 -7.74 22.80
C LYS A 256 -26.51 -6.26 23.15
N GLU A 257 -27.20 -5.77 24.18
CA GLU A 257 -27.10 -4.40 24.75
C GLU A 257 -27.17 -3.26 23.70
N ASN A 258 -28.35 -2.65 23.56
CA ASN A 258 -28.60 -1.49 22.68
C ASN A 258 -28.43 -1.75 21.17
N GLY A 259 -28.36 -3.01 20.77
CA GLY A 259 -28.32 -3.41 19.37
C GLY A 259 -29.72 -3.65 18.77
N SER A 260 -29.77 -3.62 17.44
CA SER A 260 -30.97 -3.91 16.66
C SER A 260 -31.13 -5.42 16.48
N ASP A 261 -32.36 -5.91 16.51
CA ASP A 261 -32.64 -7.31 16.19
C ASP A 261 -32.60 -7.50 14.67
N VAL A 262 -32.12 -8.66 14.21
CA VAL A 262 -32.04 -9.00 12.79
C VAL A 262 -33.05 -10.12 12.50
N TYR A 263 -33.93 -9.87 11.54
CA TYR A 263 -34.97 -10.81 11.11
C TYR A 263 -34.71 -11.25 9.68
N LYS A 264 -35.17 -12.45 9.31
CA LYS A 264 -35.26 -12.84 7.90
C LYS A 264 -36.39 -12.06 7.25
N ARG A 265 -36.17 -11.56 6.04
CA ARG A 265 -37.20 -10.82 5.28
C ARG A 265 -38.41 -11.68 4.98
N SER A 266 -38.21 -12.94 4.64
CA SER A 266 -39.29 -13.91 4.40
C SER A 266 -40.25 -14.05 5.58
N ASP A 267 -39.74 -13.94 6.81
CA ASP A 267 -40.56 -14.07 8.01
C ASP A 267 -41.39 -12.79 8.23
N ILE A 268 -40.79 -11.62 7.98
CA ILE A 268 -41.46 -10.32 8.08
C ILE A 268 -42.51 -10.13 6.96
N GLU A 269 -42.28 -10.62 5.75
CA GLU A 269 -43.25 -10.52 4.67
C GLU A 269 -44.54 -11.28 4.98
N ARG A 270 -44.45 -12.42 5.68
CA ARG A 270 -45.63 -13.13 6.19
C ARG A 270 -46.47 -12.29 7.15
N LEU A 271 -45.87 -11.30 7.83
CA LEU A 271 -46.59 -10.39 8.70
C LEU A 271 -47.35 -9.30 7.95
N ARG A 272 -46.96 -8.91 6.73
CA ARG A 272 -47.69 -7.87 5.98
C ARG A 272 -49.12 -8.28 5.61
N GLY A 273 -49.42 -9.58 5.62
CA GLY A 273 -50.78 -10.11 5.46
C GLY A 273 -51.57 -10.24 6.78
N ILE A 274 -50.95 -9.93 7.92
CA ILE A 274 -51.57 -10.00 9.25
C ILE A 274 -51.70 -8.54 9.71
N GLU A 275 -52.91 -8.08 9.98
CA GLU A 275 -53.12 -6.76 10.58
C GLU A 275 -52.42 -6.71 11.95
N ILE A 276 -51.20 -6.16 11.97
CA ILE A 276 -50.54 -5.79 13.21
C ILE A 276 -51.29 -4.56 13.71
N ASN A 277 -52.31 -4.77 14.54
CA ASN A 277 -52.99 -3.70 15.26
C ASN A 277 -51.94 -2.97 16.14
N PHE A 278 -51.58 -1.75 15.74
CA PHE A 278 -50.56 -0.90 16.37
C PHE A 278 -51.09 -0.06 17.52
#